data_AF-A0A6H1Z7X9-F1
#
_entry.id   AF-A0A6H1Z7X9-F1
#
_cell.length_a   1.000
_cell.length_b   1.000
_cell.length_c   1.000
_cell.angle_alpha   90.00
_cell.angle_beta   90.00
_cell.angle_gamma   90.00
#
_symmetry.space_group_name_H-M   'P 1'
#
loop_
_entity.id
_entity.type
_entity.pdbx_description
1 polymer ?
#
loop_
_entity_poly.entity_id
_entity_poly.type
_entity_poly.pdbx_seq_one_letter_code
_entity_poly.pdbx_strand_id
1 'polypeptide(L)'
;MLREQQAIPGIPSAVDEQIAVWEMDKEGSHAFFHIIPVVEGENRYLTYNIDLEVRPYPNPFGFGGMYGGGGCYDKAGIREKVKEFRGYIQRWRDKGMYKVEFKRLPEQVRRPITHINTGAERKKAVDKQPALL
;
A
#
# COMPACT_ATOMS: atom_id res chain seq x y z
N MET A 1 -14.54 -2.10 -24.73
CA MET A 1 -13.76 -3.22 -25.29
C MET A 1 -12.63 -2.63 -26.12
N LEU A 2 -11.40 -2.59 -25.59
CA LEU A 2 -10.23 -2.27 -26.42
C LEU A 2 -9.91 -3.51 -27.26
N ARG A 3 -9.79 -3.34 -28.58
CA ARG A 3 -9.32 -4.41 -29.47
C ARG A 3 -7.88 -4.71 -29.11
N GLU A 4 -7.58 -5.95 -28.71
CA GLU A 4 -6.20 -6.44 -28.69
C GLU A 4 -5.65 -6.30 -30.12
N GLN A 5 -4.68 -5.39 -30.30
CA GLN A 5 -3.90 -5.37 -31.54
C GLN A 5 -3.16 -6.70 -31.62
N GLN A 6 -3.54 -7.54 -32.59
CA GLN A 6 -2.84 -8.78 -32.86
C GLN A 6 -1.39 -8.46 -33.21
N ALA A 7 -0.44 -9.01 -32.46
CA ALA A 7 0.98 -8.83 -32.69
C ALA A 7 1.33 -9.37 -34.10
N ILE A 8 2.04 -8.57 -34.90
CA ILE A 8 2.54 -8.98 -36.21
C ILE A 8 3.91 -9.64 -35.99
N PRO A 9 4.14 -10.89 -36.43
CA PRO A 9 5.44 -11.55 -36.28
C PRO A 9 6.58 -10.70 -36.83
N GLY A 10 7.61 -10.45 -36.01
CA GLY A 10 8.79 -9.67 -36.40
C GLY A 10 8.68 -8.16 -36.22
N ILE A 11 7.51 -7.62 -35.84
CA ILE A 11 7.33 -6.20 -35.52
C ILE A 11 7.05 -6.06 -34.02
N PRO A 12 7.93 -5.42 -33.24
CA PRO A 12 7.68 -5.15 -31.83
C PRO A 12 6.39 -4.35 -31.63
N SER A 13 5.69 -4.58 -30.52
CA SER A 13 4.55 -3.72 -30.19
C SER A 13 5.03 -2.34 -29.73
N ALA A 14 4.18 -1.32 -29.81
CA ALA A 14 4.50 0.00 -29.29
C ALA A 14 4.82 -0.01 -27.78
N VAL A 15 4.31 -0.99 -27.04
CA VAL A 15 4.64 -1.20 -25.61
C VAL A 15 6.05 -1.76 -25.46
N ASP A 16 6.46 -2.70 -26.31
CA ASP A 16 7.81 -3.28 -26.28
C ASP A 16 8.88 -2.23 -26.60
N GLU A 17 8.60 -1.37 -27.59
CA GLU A 17 9.48 -0.25 -27.93
C GLU A 17 9.58 0.75 -26.77
N GLN A 18 8.46 1.09 -26.12
CA GLN A 18 8.46 1.95 -24.94
C GLN A 18 9.21 1.32 -23.76
N ILE A 19 9.07 0.02 -23.52
CA ILE A 19 9.81 -0.70 -22.47
C ILE A 19 11.32 -0.67 -22.76
N ALA A 20 11.74 -0.81 -24.02
CA ALA A 20 13.14 -0.87 -24.40
C ALA A 20 13.89 0.46 -24.19
N VAL A 21 13.21 1.60 -24.34
CA VAL A 21 13.80 2.94 -24.18
C VAL A 21 13.51 3.57 -22.82
N TRP A 22 12.63 3.00 -22.01
CA TRP A 22 12.28 3.55 -20.71
C TRP A 22 13.37 3.30 -19.69
N GLU A 23 13.77 4.36 -19.01
CA GLU A 23 14.71 4.31 -17.90
C GLU A 23 14.05 4.79 -16.62
N MET A 24 14.32 4.07 -15.52
CA MET A 24 13.86 4.46 -14.21
C MET A 24 14.64 5.67 -13.71
N ASP A 25 13.93 6.68 -13.20
CA ASP A 25 14.53 7.72 -12.38
C ASP A 25 14.95 7.09 -11.05
N LYS A 26 16.24 6.77 -10.96
CA LYS A 26 16.80 6.08 -9.82
C LYS A 26 16.77 6.93 -8.54
N GLU A 27 16.80 8.25 -8.67
CA GLU A 27 16.76 9.16 -7.52
C GLU A 27 15.33 9.37 -7.03
N GLY A 28 14.37 9.50 -7.94
CA GLY A 28 12.95 9.68 -7.63
C GLY A 28 12.19 8.38 -7.29
N SER A 29 12.80 7.21 -7.50
CA SER A 29 12.16 5.91 -7.21
C SER A 29 12.68 5.30 -5.91
N HIS A 30 11.78 4.72 -5.10
CA HIS A 30 12.14 4.09 -3.83
C HIS A 30 11.21 2.92 -3.47
N ALA A 31 11.69 2.04 -2.59
CA ALA A 31 10.92 0.96 -2.00
C ALA A 31 11.26 0.79 -0.52
N PHE A 32 10.32 1.12 0.35
CA PHE A 32 10.49 1.07 1.80
C PHE A 32 9.54 0.07 2.42
N PHE A 33 10.09 -0.73 3.33
CA PHE A 33 9.34 -1.63 4.20
C PHE A 33 9.71 -1.35 5.65
N HIS A 34 8.75 -0.81 6.39
CA HIS A 34 8.96 -0.40 7.77
C HIS A 34 8.16 -1.28 8.72
N ILE A 35 8.83 -1.87 9.71
CA ILE A 35 8.19 -2.67 10.76
C ILE A 35 8.08 -1.81 12.00
N ILE A 36 6.87 -1.72 12.57
CA ILE A 36 6.58 -0.90 13.74
C ILE A 36 6.02 -1.82 14.84
N PRO A 37 6.68 -1.95 15.98
CA PRO A 37 6.09 -2.56 17.17
C PRO A 37 4.95 -1.68 17.68
N VAL A 38 3.81 -2.28 18.02
CA VAL A 38 2.64 -1.56 18.51
C VAL A 38 2.19 -2.12 19.86
N VAL A 39 1.97 -1.21 20.81
CA VAL A 39 1.33 -1.49 22.10
C VAL A 39 -0.02 -0.79 22.12
N GLU A 40 -1.10 -1.54 22.34
CA GLU A 40 -2.47 -1.04 22.39
C GLU A 40 -3.19 -1.65 23.60
N GLY A 41 -3.21 -0.90 24.71
CA GLY A 41 -3.62 -1.44 26.00
C GLY A 41 -2.71 -2.60 26.42
N GLU A 42 -3.29 -3.77 26.65
CA GLU A 42 -2.56 -5.01 26.98
C GLU A 42 -2.02 -5.75 25.74
N ASN A 43 -2.46 -5.36 24.54
CA ASN A 43 -2.07 -6.04 23.31
C ASN A 43 -0.70 -5.53 22.82
N ARG A 44 0.15 -6.48 22.39
CA ARG A 44 1.40 -6.20 21.69
C ARG A 44 1.43 -6.94 20.37
N TYR A 45 1.63 -6.20 19.29
CA TYR A 45 1.71 -6.77 17.94
C TYR A 45 2.70 -5.99 17.08
N LEU A 46 2.95 -6.48 15.87
CA LEU A 46 3.79 -5.79 14.89
C LEU A 46 2.89 -5.28 13.77
N THR A 47 3.05 -4.04 13.34
CA THR A 47 2.52 -3.56 12.07
C THR A 47 3.65 -3.37 11.08
N TYR A 48 3.29 -3.27 9.81
CA TYR A 48 4.23 -2.88 8.77
C TYR A 48 3.59 -1.85 7.85
N ASN A 49 4.44 -0.98 7.30
CA ASN A 49 4.10 -0.03 6.25
C ASN A 49 4.96 -0.32 5.02
N ILE A 50 4.34 -0.16 3.85
CA ILE A 50 4.97 -0.25 2.54
C ILE A 50 4.78 1.10 1.87
N ASP A 51 5.88 1.65 1.37
CA ASP A 51 5.91 2.83 0.51
C ASP A 51 6.80 2.50 -0.68
N LEU A 52 6.20 2.42 -1.86
CA LEU A 52 6.92 2.11 -3.09
C LEU A 52 6.50 3.12 -4.15
N GLU A 53 7.48 3.75 -4.77
CA GLU A 53 7.28 4.71 -5.83
C GLU A 53 8.21 4.40 -7.00
N VAL A 54 7.68 4.42 -8.22
CA VAL A 54 8.43 4.17 -9.46
C VAL A 54 8.26 5.37 -10.38
N ARG A 55 9.36 6.09 -10.61
CA ARG A 55 9.43 7.27 -11.45
C ARG A 55 10.26 6.99 -12.72
N PRO A 56 9.96 7.65 -13.85
CA PRO A 56 8.82 8.56 -14.04
C PRO A 56 7.48 7.80 -14.15
N TYR A 57 6.37 8.51 -13.87
CA TYR A 57 5.02 8.07 -14.20
C TYR A 57 4.38 9.12 -15.11
N PRO A 58 3.68 8.73 -16.21
CA PRO A 58 3.40 7.35 -16.64
C PRO A 58 4.66 6.58 -17.06
N ASN A 59 4.59 5.25 -16.93
CA ASN A 59 5.60 4.32 -17.43
C ASN A 59 4.93 3.13 -18.13
N PRO A 60 5.69 2.36 -18.93
CA PRO A 60 5.14 1.25 -19.72
C PRO A 60 4.55 0.10 -18.88
N PHE A 61 4.85 0.07 -17.58
CA PHE A 61 4.35 -0.94 -16.65
C PHE A 61 3.03 -0.53 -15.97
N GLY A 62 2.53 0.68 -16.25
CA GLY A 62 1.28 1.20 -15.69
C GLY A 62 1.29 1.35 -14.16
N PHE A 63 2.46 1.44 -13.54
CA PHE A 63 2.60 1.43 -12.08
C PHE A 63 3.36 2.66 -11.59
N GLY A 64 2.68 3.59 -10.91
CA GLY A 64 3.30 4.80 -10.33
C GLY A 64 3.79 4.62 -8.90
N GLY A 65 3.14 3.75 -8.13
CA GLY A 65 3.49 3.50 -6.74
C GLY A 65 2.36 2.84 -5.95
N MET A 66 2.65 2.51 -4.70
CA MET A 66 1.67 2.03 -3.72
C MET A 66 2.07 2.49 -2.32
N TYR A 67 1.05 2.86 -1.54
CA TYR A 67 1.17 3.01 -0.10
C TYR A 67 0.20 2.02 0.55
N GLY A 68 0.68 1.28 1.55
CA GLY A 68 -0.13 0.29 2.22
C GLY A 68 0.48 -0.15 3.55
N GLY A 69 -0.27 -0.95 4.29
CA GLY A 69 0.21 -1.50 5.55
C GLY A 69 -0.71 -2.57 6.08
N GLY A 70 -0.26 -3.24 7.13
CA GLY A 70 -1.01 -4.31 7.78
C GLY A 70 -0.51 -4.60 9.19
N GLY A 71 -1.23 -5.46 9.90
CA GLY A 71 -0.87 -5.96 11.22
C GLY A 71 -0.55 -7.44 11.19
N CYS A 72 0.38 -7.86 12.04
CA CYS A 72 0.72 -9.26 12.32
C CYS A 72 0.92 -9.42 13.83
N TYR A 73 0.27 -10.44 14.41
CA TYR A 73 0.39 -10.74 15.84
C TYR A 73 1.70 -11.45 16.19
N ASP A 74 2.42 -11.96 15.19
CA ASP A 74 3.67 -12.69 15.41
C ASP A 74 4.79 -12.28 14.43
N LYS A 75 5.99 -12.76 14.74
CA LYS A 75 7.18 -12.53 13.92
C LYS A 75 7.16 -13.36 12.62
N ALA A 76 6.38 -14.43 12.55
CA ALA A 76 6.34 -15.30 11.38
C ALA A 76 5.61 -14.61 10.21
N GLY A 77 4.44 -14.01 10.48
CA GLY A 77 3.69 -13.23 9.52
C GLY A 77 4.49 -12.04 8.99
N ILE A 78 5.22 -11.32 9.85
CA ILE A 78 6.11 -10.25 9.38
C ILE A 78 7.20 -10.77 8.44
N ARG A 79 7.83 -11.93 8.75
CA ARG A 79 8.84 -12.51 7.86
C ARG A 79 8.25 -12.89 6.51
N GLU A 80 7.03 -13.41 6.48
CA GLU A 80 6.31 -13.72 5.25
C GLU A 80 6.05 -12.44 4.43
N LYS A 81 5.59 -11.36 5.07
CA LYS A 81 5.38 -10.07 4.38
C LYS A 81 6.67 -9.44 3.87
N VAL A 82 7.77 -9.56 4.59
CA VAL A 82 9.10 -9.15 4.09
C VAL A 82 9.49 -9.97 2.85
N LYS A 83 9.23 -11.29 2.84
CA LYS A 83 9.53 -12.15 1.69
C LYS A 83 8.67 -11.81 0.48
N GLU A 84 7.37 -11.62 0.67
CA GLU A 84 6.44 -11.17 -0.37
C GLU A 84 6.91 -9.84 -0.98
N PHE A 85 7.22 -8.86 -0.12
CA PHE A 85 7.68 -7.54 -0.58
C PHE A 85 9.00 -7.63 -1.35
N ARG A 86 9.97 -8.42 -0.87
CA ARG A 86 11.24 -8.67 -1.58
C ARG A 86 11.01 -9.24 -2.98
N GLY A 87 10.13 -10.23 -3.10
CA GLY A 87 9.75 -10.79 -4.39
C GLY A 87 9.12 -9.75 -5.31
N TYR A 88 8.22 -8.93 -4.75
CA TYR A 88 7.53 -7.89 -5.51
C TYR A 88 8.47 -6.81 -6.05
N ILE A 89 9.45 -6.36 -5.25
CA ILE A 89 10.38 -5.29 -5.66
C ILE A 89 11.54 -5.77 -6.53
N GLN A 90 11.76 -7.08 -6.65
CA GLN A 90 12.91 -7.62 -7.39
C GLN A 90 12.93 -7.12 -8.84
N ARG A 91 11.77 -7.11 -9.53
CA ARG A 91 11.66 -6.58 -10.89
C ARG A 91 12.08 -5.12 -11.02
N TRP A 92 11.92 -4.33 -9.95
CA TRP A 92 12.29 -2.91 -9.95
C TRP A 92 13.77 -2.74 -9.65
N ARG A 93 14.35 -3.59 -8.80
CA ARG A 93 15.80 -3.64 -8.57
C ARG A 93 16.56 -4.00 -9.85
N ASP A 94 16.05 -4.98 -10.60
CA ASP A 94 16.63 -5.39 -11.88
C ASP A 94 16.58 -4.26 -12.93
N LYS A 95 15.67 -3.29 -12.74
CA LYS A 95 15.52 -2.08 -13.56
C LYS A 95 16.22 -0.84 -13.00
N GLY A 96 17.03 -0.99 -11.95
CA GLY A 96 17.89 0.07 -11.43
C GLY A 96 17.41 0.78 -10.16
N MET A 97 16.34 0.31 -9.51
CA MET A 97 15.92 0.83 -8.21
C MET A 97 16.96 0.51 -7.13
N TYR A 98 17.65 1.53 -6.61
CA TYR A 98 18.66 1.36 -5.56
C TYR A 98 18.20 1.79 -4.16
N LYS A 99 17.25 2.73 -4.06
CA LYS A 99 16.71 3.21 -2.77
C LYS A 99 15.73 2.20 -2.18
N VAL A 100 16.26 1.09 -1.68
CA VAL A 100 15.49 0.04 -1.02
C VAL A 100 15.85 0.00 0.46
N GLU A 101 14.86 0.19 1.34
CA GLU A 101 15.06 0.20 2.80
C GLU A 101 14.16 -0.82 3.49
N PHE A 102 14.76 -1.61 4.39
CA PHE A 102 14.04 -2.44 5.35
C PHE A 102 14.42 -1.97 6.74
N LYS A 103 13.49 -1.34 7.45
CA LYS A 103 13.79 -0.70 8.73
C LYS A 103 12.78 -1.09 9.80
N ARG A 104 13.28 -1.30 11.00
CA ARG A 104 12.43 -1.34 12.19
C ARG A 104 12.35 0.07 12.77
N LEU A 105 11.15 0.60 12.86
CA LEU A 105 10.87 1.89 13.48
C LEU A 105 10.65 1.73 14.99
N PRO A 106 10.74 2.84 15.75
CA PRO A 106 10.43 2.83 17.18
C PRO A 106 9.03 2.30 17.47
N GLU A 107 8.86 1.77 18.68
CA GLU A 107 7.55 1.32 19.17
C GLU A 107 6.54 2.46 19.18
N GLN A 108 5.32 2.16 18.75
CA GLN A 108 4.18 3.07 18.81
C GLN A 108 3.21 2.62 19.90
N VAL A 109 2.84 3.54 20.78
CA VAL A 109 1.74 3.33 21.72
C VAL A 109 0.48 3.91 21.11
N ARG A 110 -0.52 3.05 20.90
CA ARG A 110 -1.84 3.47 20.40
C ARG A 110 -2.83 3.51 21.55
N ARG A 111 -3.73 4.49 21.52
CA ARG A 111 -4.89 4.48 22.42
C ARG A 111 -5.80 3.34 21.95
N PRO A 112 -6.33 2.52 22.88
CA PRO A 112 -7.36 1.57 22.52
C PRO A 112 -8.50 2.34 21.86
N ILE A 113 -9.07 1.79 20.79
CA ILE A 113 -10.30 2.31 20.23
C ILE A 113 -11.39 2.11 21.29
N THR A 114 -11.62 3.13 22.13
CA THR A 114 -12.85 3.24 22.90
C THR A 114 -13.96 3.40 21.87
N HIS A 115 -14.81 2.38 21.73
CA HIS A 115 -15.95 2.41 20.81
C HIS A 115 -16.60 3.80 20.83
N ILE A 116 -16.50 4.53 19.71
CA ILE A 116 -17.38 5.66 19.48
C ILE A 116 -18.78 5.03 19.43
N ASN A 117 -19.63 5.38 20.39
CA ASN A 117 -21.03 4.98 20.43
C ASN A 117 -21.71 5.31 19.10
N THR A 118 -21.68 4.38 18.14
CA THR A 118 -22.51 4.43 16.95
C THR A 118 -23.94 4.12 17.35
N GLY A 119 -24.70 5.15 17.72
CA GLY A 119 -26.13 5.23 17.41
C GLY A 119 -27.13 4.61 18.40
N ALA A 120 -26.89 4.62 19.72
CA ALA A 120 -27.87 4.16 20.71
C ALA A 120 -28.63 5.27 21.47
N GLU A 121 -28.67 6.52 20.98
CA GLU A 121 -29.49 7.59 21.61
C GLU A 121 -30.24 8.48 20.59
N ARG A 122 -30.92 7.86 19.61
CA ARG A 122 -32.05 8.51 18.90
C ARG A 122 -33.32 7.69 19.05
N LYS A 123 -33.71 7.38 20.29
CA LYS A 123 -35.07 6.96 20.63
C LYS A 123 -35.50 7.65 21.92
N LYS A 124 -36.03 8.87 21.79
CA LYS A 124 -37.03 9.54 22.65
C LYS A 124 -36.93 11.07 22.48
N ALA A 125 -37.29 11.58 21.30
CA ALA A 125 -37.56 13.02 21.14
C ALA A 125 -38.36 13.35 19.87
N VAL A 126 -39.28 12.51 19.41
CA VAL A 126 -40.28 12.92 18.40
C VAL A 126 -41.57 12.14 18.68
N ASP A 127 -42.46 12.75 19.46
CA ASP A 127 -43.93 12.63 19.33
C ASP A 127 -44.60 13.46 20.44
N LYS A 128 -44.45 14.77 20.32
CA LYS A 128 -45.40 15.76 20.83
C LYS A 128 -45.39 16.96 19.88
N GLN A 129 -45.97 16.79 18.69
CA GLN A 129 -46.52 17.93 17.98
C GLN A 129 -47.97 18.10 18.48
N PRO A 130 -48.36 19.25 19.05
CA PRO A 130 -49.76 19.55 19.25
C PRO A 130 -50.40 19.80 17.87
N ALA A 131 -51.54 19.17 17.61
CA ALA A 131 -52.38 19.48 16.47
C ALA A 131 -52.78 20.96 16.54
N LEU A 132 -52.40 21.73 15.52
CA LEU A 132 -52.97 23.05 15.28
C LEU A 132 -54.35 22.86 14.63
N LEU A 133 -55.36 23.39 15.32
CA LEU A 133 -56.73 23.61 14.84
C LEU A 133 -56.76 24.65 13.71
#